data_AF-A0A7C5VCD2-F1
#
_entry.id   AF-A0A7C5VCD2-F1
#
_cell.length_a   1.000
_cell.length_b   1.000
_cell.length_c   1.000
_cell.angle_alpha   90.00
_cell.angle_beta   90.00
_cell.angle_gamma   90.00
#
_symmetry.space_group_name_H-M   'P 1'
#
loop_
_entity.id
_entity.type
_entity.pdbx_description
1 polymer ?
#
loop_
_entity_poly.entity_id
_entity_poly.type
_entity_poly.pdbx_seq_one_letter_code
_entity_poly.pdbx_strand_id
1 'polypeptide(L)' 'MPELPGCHTQAKSLDVLMERIREAIELCLEVEGEEISPQEFVGLQRIWIEK' A
#
# COMPACT_ATOMS: atom_id res chain seq x y z
N MET A 1 -3.60 0.02 -0.48
CA MET A 1 -3.38 -0.96 0.61
C MET A 1 -4.77 -1.38 1.10
N PRO A 2 -5.11 -2.67 1.19
CA PRO A 2 -6.50 -3.11 1.42
C PRO A 2 -7.16 -2.51 2.67
N GLU A 3 -6.39 -2.30 3.74
CA GLU A 3 -6.88 -1.68 4.99
C GLU A 3 -6.84 -0.15 4.98
N LEU A 4 -6.23 0.47 3.96
CA LEU A 4 -6.30 1.92 3.78
C LEU A 4 -7.27 2.23 2.64
N PRO A 5 -8.56 2.45 2.92
CA PRO A 5 -9.55 2.74 1.90
C PRO A 5 -9.07 3.91 1.01
N GLY A 6 -8.99 3.66 -0.30
CA GLY A 6 -8.55 4.66 -1.29
C GLY A 6 -7.04 4.82 -1.45
N CYS A 7 -6.20 4.07 -0.74
CA CYS A 7 -4.74 4.11 -0.90
C CYS A 7 -4.29 3.39 -2.18
N HIS A 8 -4.41 4.10 -3.31
CA HIS A 8 -3.85 3.74 -4.60
C HIS A 8 -2.58 4.58 -4.82
N THR A 9 -1.41 4.00 -4.56
CA THR A 9 -0.13 4.69 -4.76
C THR A 9 0.46 4.34 -6.13
N GLN A 10 0.87 5.37 -6.86
CA GLN A 10 1.61 5.26 -8.13
C GLN A 10 2.84 6.16 -8.06
N ALA A 11 3.94 5.74 -8.68
CA ALA A 11 5.15 6.55 -8.76
C ALA A 11 5.98 6.20 -10.00
N LYS A 12 6.88 7.13 -10.36
CA LYS A 12 7.77 7.00 -11.53
C LYS A 12 8.97 6.08 -11.28
N SER A 13 9.30 5.81 -10.03
CA SER A 13 10.35 4.90 -9.61
C SER A 13 9.92 4.12 -8.37
N LEU A 14 10.61 3.02 -8.10
CA LEU A 14 10.38 2.22 -6.91
C LEU A 14 10.67 3.03 -5.63
N ASP A 15 11.74 3.83 -5.62
CA ASP A 15 12.11 4.62 -4.45
C ASP A 15 10.99 5.61 -4.05
N VAL A 16 10.45 6.34 -5.04
CA VAL A 16 9.35 7.29 -4.82
C VAL A 16 8.06 6.55 -4.45
N LEU A 17 7.85 5.34 -4.96
CA LEU A 17 6.72 4.51 -4.54
C LEU A 17 6.82 4.15 -3.05
N MET A 18 8.00 3.72 -2.62
CA MET A 18 8.23 3.30 -1.23
C MET A 18 8.08 4.47 -0.26
N GLU A 19 8.54 5.66 -0.62
CA GLU A 19 8.33 6.89 0.15
C GLU A 19 6.84 7.19 0.35
N ARG A 20 6.08 7.27 -0.76
CA ARG A 20 4.63 7.55 -0.72
C ARG A 20 3.81 6.52 0.05
N ILE A 21 4.21 5.25 -0.02
CA ILE A 21 3.54 4.19 0.74
C ILE A 21 3.71 4.43 2.25
N ARG A 22 4.91 4.81 2.71
CA ARG A 22 5.16 5.09 4.13
C ARG A 22 4.33 6.27 4.62
N GLU A 23 4.37 7.39 3.90
CA GLU A 23 3.59 8.60 4.26
C GLU A 23 2.08 8.30 4.36
N ALA A 24 1.54 7.51 3.43
CA ALA A 24 0.13 7.15 3.45
C ALA A 24 -0.22 6.23 4.65
N ILE A 25 0.67 5.30 5.02
CA ILE A 25 0.48 4.43 6.19
C ILE A 25 0.49 5.26 7.48
N GLU A 26 1.47 6.15 7.62
CA GLU A 26 1.62 7.04 8.78
C GLU A 26 0.37 7.92 8.93
N LEU A 27 -0.07 8.57 7.86
CA LEU A 27 -1.27 9.41 7.87
C LEU A 27 -2.53 8.63 8.26
N CYS A 28 -2.70 7.41 7.75
CA CYS A 28 -3.86 6.60 8.10
C CYS A 28 -3.83 6.16 9.57
N LEU A 29 -2.67 5.79 10.11
CA LEU A 29 -2.49 5.47 11.52
C LEU A 29 -2.79 6.67 12.44
N GLU A 30 -2.37 7.88 12.04
CA GLU A 30 -2.67 9.11 12.76
C GLU A 30 -4.17 9.42 12.83
N VAL A 31 -4.93 9.09 11.77
CA VAL A 31 -6.37 9.40 11.66
C VAL A 31 -7.26 8.30 12.24
N GLU A 32 -6.97 7.03 11.96
CA GLU A 32 -7.83 5.89 12.33
C GLU A 32 -7.48 5.30 13.71
N GLY A 33 -6.28 5.60 14.25
CA GLY A 33 -5.77 5.03 15.49
C GLY A 33 -4.98 3.73 15.28
N GLU A 34 -4.35 3.21 16.34
CA GLU A 34 -3.38 2.09 16.27
C GLU A 34 -4.00 0.69 16.13
N GLU A 35 -5.33 0.55 16.01
CA GLU A 35 -5.97 -0.78 15.88
C GLU A 35 -5.84 -1.34 14.46
N ILE A 36 -4.61 -1.72 14.09
CA ILE A 36 -4.33 -2.51 12.89
C ILE A 36 -4.23 -3.98 13.29
N SER A 37 -5.11 -4.82 12.75
CA SER A 37 -4.98 -6.26 12.88
C SER A 37 -3.83 -6.78 12.00
N PRO A 38 -2.92 -7.62 12.51
CA PRO A 38 -1.84 -8.17 11.68
C PRO A 38 -2.42 -9.00 10.53
N GLN A 39 -2.12 -8.58 9.30
CA GLN A 39 -2.50 -9.32 8.09
C GLN A 39 -1.48 -10.40 7.76
N GLU A 40 -1.99 -11.50 7.20
CA GLU A 40 -1.18 -12.53 6.58
C GLU A 40 -1.04 -12.25 5.07
N PHE A 41 0.19 -12.23 4.59
CA PHE A 41 0.45 -12.18 3.15
C PHE A 41 0.05 -13.51 2.51
N VAL A 42 -1.02 -13.50 1.70
CA VAL A 42 -1.52 -14.70 1.02
C VAL A 42 -0.77 -15.00 -0.29
N GLY A 43 -0.31 -13.99 -1.03
CA GLY A 43 0.43 -14.20 -2.29
C GLY A 43 0.44 -13.00 -3.24
N LEU A 44 1.26 -13.10 -4.30
CA LEU A 44 1.34 -12.15 -5.40
C LEU A 44 1.27 -12.91 -6.73
N GLN A 45 0.31 -12.55 -7.59
CA GLN A 45 0.25 -13.05 -8.96
C GLN A 45 0.61 -11.94 -9.95
N ARG A 46 1.61 -12.19 -10.78
CA ARG A 46 1.97 -11.32 -11.91
C ARG A 46 1.39 -11.91 -13.18
N ILE A 47 0.57 -11.14 -13.88
CA ILE A 47 -0.01 -11.51 -15.17
C ILE A 47 0.56 -10.55 -16.21
N TRP A 48 1.07 -11.10 -17.30
CA TRP A 48 1.56 -10.34 -18.45
C TRP A 48 0.55 -10.48 -19.59
N ILE A 49 0.34 -9.41 -20.35
CA ILE A 49 -0.46 -9.44 -21.57
C ILE A 49 0.49 -9.11 -22.72
N GLU A 50 0.61 -10.03 -23.67
CA GLU A 50 1.28 -9.78 -24.95
C GLU A 50 0.25 -9.19 -25.92
N LYS A 51 0.72 -8.24 -26.74
CA LYS A 51 -0.13 -7.47 -27.66
C LYS A 51 -0.20 -8.13 -29.03
#